data_AF-A0A8T6URS0-F1
#
_entry.id   AF-A0A8T6URS0-F1
#
_cell.length_a   1.000
_cell.length_b   1.000
_cell.length_c   1.000
_cell.angle_alpha   90.00
_cell.angle_beta   90.00
_cell.angle_gamma   90.00
#
_symmetry.space_group_name_H-M   'P 1'
#
loop_
_entity.id
_entity.type
_entity.pdbx_description
1 polymer ?
#
loop_
_entity_poly.entity_id
_entity_poly.type
_entity_poly.pdbx_seq_one_letter_code
_entity_poly.pdbx_strand_id
1 'polypeptide(L)' 'MEIAADAAVDFGVPVEALYGLVTQESGWNPYAVGDHGNSHGLVQIYQPAHPGITVQQATNPHFALRWAANNLLQNYRR' A
#
# COMPACT_ATOMS: atom_id res chain seq x y z
N MET A 1 3.26 -5.02 11.38
CA MET A 1 2.16 -4.27 12.04
C MET A 1 2.62 -2.89 12.46
N GLU A 2 3.70 -2.77 13.26
CA GLU A 2 4.25 -1.47 13.69
C GLU A 2 4.47 -0.47 12.53
N ILE A 3 5.18 -0.87 11.47
CA ILE A 3 5.43 0.00 10.30
C ILE A 3 4.13 0.50 9.60
N ALA A 4 3.07 -0.31 9.63
CA ALA A 4 1.78 0.08 9.05
C ALA A 4 1.04 1.06 9.98
N ALA A 5 1.10 0.84 11.29
CA ALA A 5 0.58 1.79 12.27
C ALA A 5 1.32 3.13 12.18
N ASP A 6 2.65 3.12 12.09
CA ASP A 6 3.47 4.33 11.93
C ASP A 6 3.08 5.09 10.66
N ALA A 7 2.95 4.39 9.53
CA ALA A 7 2.51 5.00 8.28
C ALA A 7 1.10 5.60 8.37
N ALA A 8 0.16 4.93 9.06
CA ALA A 8 -1.18 5.47 9.25
C ALA A 8 -1.18 6.72 10.14
N VAL A 9 -0.41 6.71 11.24
CA VAL A 9 -0.25 7.83 12.16
C VAL A 9 0.40 9.03 11.46
N ASP A 10 1.48 8.82 10.71
CA ASP A 10 2.20 9.89 9.97
C ASP A 10 1.29 10.66 9.02
N PHE A 11 0.34 9.98 8.38
CA PHE A 11 -0.59 10.56 7.41
C PHE A 11 -1.96 10.92 8.01
N GLY A 12 -2.18 10.65 9.29
CA GLY A 12 -3.44 10.96 9.99
C GLY A 12 -4.64 10.17 9.47
N VAL A 13 -4.45 8.91 9.06
CA VAL A 13 -5.53 8.01 8.63
C VAL A 13 -5.80 6.94 9.70
N PRO A 14 -7.03 6.39 9.80
CA PRO A 14 -7.31 5.30 10.75
C PRO A 14 -6.43 4.07 10.47
N VAL A 15 -5.75 3.57 11.50
CA VAL A 15 -4.84 2.41 11.39
C VAL A 15 -5.61 1.18 10.87
N GLU A 16 -6.84 1.02 11.32
CA GLU A 16 -7.73 -0.08 10.97
C GLU A 16 -8.08 -0.06 9.47
N ALA A 17 -8.20 1.13 8.87
CA ALA A 17 -8.48 1.26 7.44
C ALA A 17 -7.29 0.78 6.61
N LEU A 18 -6.07 1.18 6.99
CA LEU A 18 -4.85 0.70 6.32
C LEU A 18 -4.64 -0.81 6.55
N TYR A 19 -4.94 -1.33 7.74
CA TYR A 19 -4.85 -2.76 8.03
C TYR A 19 -5.85 -3.56 7.19
N GLY A 20 -7.08 -3.09 7.09
CA GLY A 20 -8.12 -3.70 6.25
C GLY A 20 -7.68 -3.75 4.79
N LEU A 21 -7.16 -2.64 4.26
CA LEU A 21 -6.62 -2.56 2.90
C LEU A 21 -5.51 -3.61 2.69
N VAL A 22 -4.45 -3.59 3.50
CA VAL A 22 -3.30 -4.51 3.31
C VAL A 22 -3.73 -5.98 3.44
N THR A 23 -4.65 -6.26 4.35
CA THR A 23 -5.20 -7.62 4.54
C THR A 23 -5.95 -8.08 3.29
N GLN A 24 -6.79 -7.23 2.72
CA GLN A 24 -7.57 -7.54 1.52
C GLN A 24 -6.68 -7.68 0.26
N GLU A 25 -5.69 -6.80 0.11
CA GLU A 25 -4.86 -6.73 -1.10
C GLU A 25 -3.86 -7.88 -1.20
N SER A 26 -3.20 -8.25 -0.09
CA SER A 26 -2.07 -9.19 -0.15
C SER A 26 -2.05 -10.24 0.96
N GLY A 27 -2.96 -10.17 1.93
CA GLY A 27 -2.86 -10.97 3.15
C GLY A 27 -1.54 -10.76 3.88
N TRP A 28 -0.97 -9.54 3.80
CA TRP A 28 0.34 -9.17 4.36
C TRP A 28 1.57 -9.80 3.70
N ASN A 29 1.45 -10.29 2.46
CA ASN A 29 2.60 -10.78 1.70
C ASN A 29 3.29 -9.63 0.92
N PRO A 30 4.52 -9.21 1.28
CA PRO A 30 5.21 -8.10 0.60
C PRO A 30 5.70 -8.45 -0.81
N TYR A 31 5.62 -9.71 -1.20
CA TYR A 31 5.98 -10.20 -2.54
C TYR A 31 4.74 -10.66 -3.32
N ALA A 32 3.53 -10.32 -2.87
CA ALA A 32 2.30 -10.64 -3.60
C ALA A 32 2.33 -10.03 -5.01
N VAL A 33 1.92 -10.81 -6.00
CA VAL A 33 1.81 -10.41 -7.40
C VAL A 33 0.39 -10.70 -7.87
N GLY A 34 -0.32 -9.65 -8.25
CA GLY A 34 -1.70 -9.69 -8.73
C GLY A 34 -1.84 -9.18 -10.16
N ASP A 35 -3.08 -9.13 -10.64
CA ASP A 35 -3.44 -8.56 -11.94
C ASP A 35 -2.58 -9.05 -13.12
N HIS A 36 -2.38 -10.36 -13.20
CA HIS A 36 -1.56 -11.02 -14.24
C HIS A 36 -0.12 -10.48 -14.31
N GLY A 37 0.46 -10.09 -13.18
CA GLY A 37 1.83 -9.58 -13.10
C GLY A 37 1.95 -8.05 -13.12
N ASN A 38 0.84 -7.33 -12.96
CA ASN A 38 0.85 -5.86 -13.00
C ASN A 38 0.76 -5.20 -11.62
N SER A 39 0.26 -5.90 -10.60
CA SER A 39 0.11 -5.36 -9.24
C SER A 39 1.07 -6.04 -8.28
N HIS A 40 1.72 -5.25 -7.42
CA HIS A 40 2.84 -5.73 -6.62
C HIS A 40 2.79 -5.26 -5.17
N GLY A 41 3.23 -6.15 -4.29
CA GLY A 41 3.53 -5.87 -2.88
C GLY A 41 2.32 -5.80 -1.98
N LEU A 42 2.53 -5.25 -0.77
CA LEU A 42 1.55 -5.28 0.32
C LEU A 42 0.18 -4.67 -0.03
N VAL A 43 0.20 -3.68 -0.92
CA VAL A 43 -0.98 -2.85 -1.25
C VAL A 43 -1.30 -2.92 -2.74
N GLN A 44 -0.78 -3.94 -3.43
CA GLN A 44 -1.06 -4.25 -4.83
C GLN A 44 -1.01 -3.01 -5.74
N ILE A 45 0.13 -2.32 -5.76
CA ILE A 45 0.31 -1.13 -6.60
C ILE A 45 0.27 -1.54 -8.07
N TYR A 46 -0.80 -1.17 -8.78
CA TYR A 46 -0.99 -1.44 -10.20
C TYR A 46 -0.06 -0.58 -11.07
N GLN A 47 0.95 -1.22 -11.65
CA GLN A 47 2.04 -0.58 -12.39
C GLN A 47 1.59 0.24 -13.61
N PRO A 48 0.67 -0.22 -14.47
CA PRO A 48 0.26 0.54 -15.64
C PRO A 48 -0.38 1.90 -15.31
N ALA A 49 -1.00 2.06 -14.13
CA ALA A 49 -1.53 3.34 -13.67
C ALA A 49 -0.48 4.19 -12.92
N HIS A 50 0.63 3.59 -12.49
CA HIS A 50 1.66 4.23 -11.67
C HIS A 50 3.08 4.00 -12.23
N PRO A 51 3.37 4.38 -13.49
CA PRO A 51 4.61 4.01 -14.18
C PRO A 51 5.90 4.56 -13.55
N GLY A 52 5.79 5.53 -12.61
CA GLY A 52 6.92 6.07 -11.86
C GLY A 52 7.31 5.28 -10.62
N ILE A 53 6.58 4.22 -10.26
CA ILE A 53 6.84 3.39 -9.08
C ILE A 53 7.47 2.09 -9.55
N THR A 54 8.68 1.77 -9.13
CA THR A 54 9.32 0.50 -9.54
C THR A 54 8.73 -0.70 -8.78
N VAL A 55 8.88 -1.91 -9.31
CA VAL A 55 8.50 -3.14 -8.58
C VAL A 55 9.25 -3.22 -7.24
N GLN A 56 10.52 -2.83 -7.20
CA GLN A 56 11.33 -2.80 -5.98
C GLN A 56 10.76 -1.85 -4.93
N GLN A 57 10.23 -0.69 -5.34
CA GLN A 57 9.50 0.21 -4.45
C GLN A 57 8.18 -0.41 -3.99
N ALA A 58 7.40 -0.98 -4.91
CA ALA A 58 6.12 -1.59 -4.59
C ALA A 58 6.23 -2.78 -3.61
N THR A 59 7.30 -3.58 -3.71
CA THR A 59 7.57 -4.69 -2.79
C THR A 59 8.33 -4.28 -1.53
N ASN A 60 8.74 -3.01 -1.39
CA ASN A 60 9.34 -2.51 -0.17
C ASN A 60 8.22 -2.13 0.83
N PRO A 61 8.13 -2.78 2.01
CA PRO A 61 7.05 -2.53 2.95
C PRO A 61 6.93 -1.07 3.41
N HIS A 62 8.05 -0.39 3.66
CA HIS A 62 8.03 1.01 4.11
C HIS A 62 7.49 1.94 3.03
N PHE A 63 7.92 1.76 1.78
CA PHE A 63 7.41 2.55 0.67
C PHE A 63 5.92 2.26 0.43
N ALA A 64 5.55 0.99 0.30
CA ALA A 64 4.19 0.56 -0.02
C ALA A 64 3.16 1.05 1.01
N LEU A 65 3.45 0.92 2.31
CA LEU A 65 2.55 1.32 3.38
C LEU A 65 2.37 2.84 3.45
N ARG A 66 3.46 3.61 3.32
CA ARG A 66 3.38 5.08 3.24
C ARG A 66 2.64 5.55 2.01
N TRP A 67 2.87 4.90 0.87
CA TRP A 67 2.17 5.20 -0.37
C TRP A 67 0.65 4.97 -0.24
N ALA A 68 0.24 3.84 0.34
CA ALA A 68 -1.17 3.54 0.57
C ALA A 68 -1.81 4.48 1.60
N ALA A 69 -1.13 4.79 2.70
CA ALA A 69 -1.62 5.74 3.70
C ALA A 69 -1.87 7.13 3.09
N ASN A 70 -0.96 7.61 2.24
CA ASN A 70 -1.15 8.85 1.51
C ASN A 70 -2.35 8.77 0.55
N ASN A 71 -2.51 7.68 -0.19
CA ASN A 71 -3.66 7.51 -1.10
C ASN A 71 -5.00 7.47 -0.35
N LEU A 72 -5.07 6.80 0.80
CA LEU A 72 -6.24 6.81 1.69
C LEU A 72 -6.57 8.23 2.14
N LEU A 73 -5.57 9.01 2.56
CA LEU A 73 -5.75 10.42 2.93
C LEU A 73 -6.34 11.24 1.77
N GLN A 74 -5.84 11.07 0.55
CA GLN A 74 -6.38 11.77 -0.62
C GLN A 74 -7.83 11.36 -0.92
N ASN A 75 -8.19 10.09 -0.71
CA ASN A 75 -9.55 9.61 -0.91
C ASN A 75 -10.53 10.14 0.16
N TYR A 76 -10.10 10.28 1.42
CA TYR A 76 -10.94 10.88 2.48
C TYR A 76 -11.18 12.39 2.30
N ARG A 77 -10.33 13.08 1.52
CA ARG A 77 -10.46 14.51 1.23
C ARG A 77 -11.32 14.81 0.01
N ARG A 78 -11.72 13.80 -0.75
CA ARG A 78 -12.61 13.92 -1.91
C ARG A 78 -14.06 13.86 -1.47
#